data_AF-W2T2V1-F1
#
_entry.id   AF-W2T2V1-F1
#
_cell.length_a   1.000
_cell.length_b   1.000
_cell.length_c   1.000
_cell.angle_alpha   90.00
_cell.angle_beta   90.00
_cell.angle_gamma   90.00
#
_symmetry.space_group_name_H-M   'P 1'
#
loop_
_entity.id
_entity.type
_entity.pdbx_description
1 polymer ?
#
loop_
_entity_poly.entity_id
_entity_poly.type
_entity_poly.pdbx_seq_one_letter_code
_entity_poly.pdbx_strand_id
1 'polypeptide(L)'
;MEAKKAESKAKSDRYKAVYDMLDTREGERAVYLSVRARRRSTLDLEHTKIVKGGDGAVLRRSDQILERWREYYNHLRNEEFCHPPIPTVPSVRSIFGVVPITEKMKGARLRWSEAAWEAKDSLVRPCEAGYDRCASMYG
;
A
#
# COMPACT_ATOMS: atom_id res chain seq x y z
N MET A 1 55.27 2.98 -5.76
CA MET A 1 54.55 4.20 -6.18
C MET A 1 54.29 4.21 -7.70
N GLU A 2 55.27 3.81 -8.52
CA GLU A 2 55.12 3.81 -9.99
C GLU A 2 54.03 2.88 -10.54
N ALA A 3 53.84 1.69 -9.97
CA ALA A 3 52.79 0.76 -10.43
C ALA A 3 51.36 1.35 -10.32
N LYS A 4 51.03 2.02 -9.21
CA LYS A 4 49.72 2.66 -9.01
C LYS A 4 49.53 3.87 -9.95
N LYS A 5 50.59 4.61 -10.25
CA LYS A 5 50.54 5.73 -11.22
C LYS A 5 50.30 5.21 -12.65
N ALA A 6 51.00 4.13 -13.03
CA ALA A 6 50.82 3.49 -14.32
C ALA A 6 49.39 2.95 -14.50
N GLU A 7 48.83 2.31 -13.47
CA GLU A 7 47.45 1.83 -13.48
C GLU A 7 46.44 3.00 -13.60
N SER A 8 46.64 4.08 -12.85
CA SER A 8 45.80 5.28 -12.92
C SER A 8 45.83 5.91 -14.32
N LYS A 9 47.03 6.04 -14.90
CA LYS A 9 47.20 6.56 -16.26
C LYS A 9 46.53 5.67 -17.30
N ALA A 10 46.72 4.35 -17.21
CA ALA A 10 46.06 3.40 -18.11
C ALA A 10 44.53 3.47 -18.04
N LYS A 11 43.96 3.66 -16.83
CA LYS A 11 42.51 3.90 -16.66
C LYS A 11 42.09 5.21 -17.29
N SER A 12 42.82 6.30 -17.02
CA SER A 12 42.54 7.62 -17.58
C SER A 12 42.56 7.61 -19.11
N ASP A 13 43.60 7.04 -19.71
CA ASP A 13 43.77 6.98 -21.16
C ASP A 13 42.66 6.15 -21.81
N ARG A 14 42.27 5.03 -21.18
CA ARG A 14 41.14 4.22 -21.63
C ARG A 14 39.82 4.99 -21.61
N TYR A 15 39.52 5.72 -20.53
CA TYR A 15 38.28 6.49 -20.44
C TYR A 15 38.29 7.72 -21.36
N LYS A 16 39.44 8.36 -21.53
CA LYS A 16 39.58 9.50 -22.44
C LYS A 16 39.18 9.14 -23.87
N ALA A 17 39.66 8.01 -24.39
CA ALA A 17 39.28 7.54 -25.72
C ALA A 17 37.77 7.29 -25.87
N VAL A 18 37.10 6.85 -24.79
CA VAL A 18 35.64 6.68 -24.78
C VAL A 18 34.93 8.04 -24.83
N TYR A 19 35.38 9.03 -24.05
CA TYR A 19 34.79 10.36 -24.06
C TYR A 19 35.02 11.11 -25.38
N ASP A 20 36.23 11.02 -25.93
CA ASP A 20 36.57 11.61 -27.23
C ASP A 20 35.65 11.05 -28.34
N MET A 21 35.31 9.76 -28.28
CA MET A 21 34.32 9.16 -29.19
C MET A 21 32.92 9.73 -28.96
N LEU A 22 32.49 9.89 -27.71
CA LEU A 22 31.15 10.39 -27.36
C LEU A 22 30.94 11.86 -27.77
N ASP A 23 32.00 12.67 -27.81
CA ASP A 23 31.96 14.05 -28.30
C ASP A 23 31.79 14.15 -29.83
N THR A 24 31.82 13.01 -30.55
CA THR A 24 31.50 12.94 -31.97
C THR A 24 30.04 12.57 -32.20
N ARG A 25 29.48 13.06 -33.32
CA ARG A 25 28.12 12.73 -33.74
C ARG A 25 27.91 11.23 -33.97
N GLU A 26 28.97 10.55 -34.42
CA GLU A 26 29.02 9.11 -34.59
C GLU A 26 28.92 8.37 -33.26
N GLY A 27 29.61 8.85 -32.22
CA GLY A 27 29.54 8.32 -30.86
C GLY A 27 28.17 8.47 -30.22
N GLU A 28 27.57 9.67 -30.31
CA GLU A 28 26.20 9.90 -29.86
C GLU A 28 25.21 8.95 -30.54
N ARG A 29 25.34 8.78 -31.87
CA ARG A 29 24.51 7.86 -32.65
C ARG A 29 24.71 6.41 -32.19
N ALA A 30 25.94 5.98 -31.91
CA ALA A 30 26.22 4.64 -31.42
C ALA A 30 25.59 4.36 -30.05
N VAL A 31 25.60 5.34 -29.13
CA VAL A 31 24.91 5.23 -27.84
C VAL A 31 23.40 5.13 -28.04
N TYR A 32 22.82 6.02 -28.85
CA TYR A 32 21.39 5.99 -29.16
C TYR A 32 20.96 4.64 -29.74
N LEU A 33 21.72 4.10 -30.70
CA LEU A 33 21.43 2.78 -31.29
C LEU A 33 21.55 1.66 -30.27
N SER A 34 22.53 1.72 -29.37
CA SER A 34 22.71 0.75 -28.29
C SER A 34 21.55 0.77 -27.31
N VAL A 35 21.11 1.96 -26.87
CA VAL A 35 19.92 2.14 -26.02
C VAL A 35 18.67 1.64 -26.74
N ARG A 36 18.50 1.97 -28.02
CA ARG A 36 17.37 1.51 -28.84
C ARG A 36 17.38 -0.01 -29.03
N ALA A 37 18.54 -0.64 -29.18
CA ALA A 37 18.67 -2.09 -29.25
C ALA A 37 18.27 -2.75 -27.91
N ARG A 38 18.77 -2.23 -26.78
CA ARG A 38 18.40 -2.70 -25.45
C ARG A 38 16.89 -2.58 -25.20
N ARG A 39 16.31 -1.43 -25.52
CA ARG A 39 14.86 -1.20 -25.37
C ARG A 39 14.04 -2.18 -26.21
N ARG A 40 14.46 -2.47 -27.45
CA ARG A 40 13.80 -3.50 -28.28
C ARG A 40 13.89 -4.88 -27.66
N SER A 41 15.07 -5.30 -27.20
CA SER A 41 15.24 -6.62 -26.57
C SER A 41 14.40 -6.80 -25.30
N THR A 42 14.15 -5.75 -24.53
CA THR A 42 13.29 -5.83 -23.35
C THR A 42 11.81 -5.83 -23.69
N LEU A 43 11.40 -5.09 -24.73
CA LEU A 43 10.03 -5.10 -25.22
C LEU A 43 9.64 -6.48 -25.75
N ASP A 44 10.53 -7.16 -26.48
CA ASP A 44 10.26 -8.51 -26.99
C ASP A 44 9.99 -9.52 -25.85
N LEU A 45 10.69 -9.40 -24.72
CA LEU A 45 10.46 -10.21 -23.51
C LEU A 45 9.16 -9.85 -22.78
N GLU A 46 8.79 -8.56 -22.77
CA GLU A 46 7.55 -8.09 -22.16
C GLU A 46 6.31 -8.56 -22.95
N HIS A 47 6.40 -8.58 -24.28
CA HIS A 47 5.31 -8.94 -25.19
C HIS A 47 5.20 -10.45 -25.43
N THR A 48 6.28 -11.20 -25.29
CA THR A 48 6.30 -12.66 -25.54
C THR A 48 6.09 -13.42 -24.23
N LYS A 49 4.96 -13.20 -23.56
CA LYS A 49 4.55 -14.10 -22.48
C LYS A 49 3.99 -15.37 -23.12
N ILE A 50 4.79 -16.43 -23.15
CA ILE A 50 4.40 -17.75 -23.62
C ILE A 50 4.23 -18.64 -22.39
N VAL A 51 3.00 -19.11 -22.16
CA VAL A 51 2.67 -20.03 -21.05
C VAL A 51 1.98 -21.26 -21.62
N LYS A 52 2.21 -22.42 -21.01
CA LYS A 52 1.54 -23.66 -21.40
C LYS A 52 0.16 -23.75 -20.72
N GLY A 53 -0.88 -23.92 -21.52
CA GLY A 53 -2.25 -24.19 -21.09
C GLY A 53 -2.37 -25.55 -20.40
N GLY A 54 -3.49 -25.76 -19.69
CA GLY A 54 -3.77 -27.03 -19.02
C GLY A 54 -3.96 -28.20 -20.00
N ASP A 55 -4.43 -27.90 -21.20
CA ASP A 55 -4.57 -28.77 -22.37
C ASP A 55 -3.25 -28.99 -23.13
N GLY A 56 -2.16 -28.34 -22.69
CA GLY A 56 -0.87 -28.37 -23.34
C GLY A 56 -0.69 -27.38 -24.50
N ALA A 57 -1.68 -26.55 -24.80
CA ALA A 57 -1.58 -25.50 -25.82
C ALA A 57 -0.65 -24.37 -25.39
N VAL A 58 -0.13 -23.59 -26.34
CA VAL A 58 0.70 -22.42 -26.05
C VAL A 58 -0.17 -21.16 -26.00
N LEU A 59 -0.28 -20.57 -24.81
CA LEU A 59 -1.00 -19.33 -24.53
C LEU A 59 -0.08 -18.12 -24.74
N ARG A 60 -0.55 -17.16 -25.53
CA ARG A 60 0.15 -15.90 -25.85
C ARG A 60 -0.61 -14.65 -25.43
N ARG A 61 -1.94 -14.74 -25.32
CA ARG A 61 -2.78 -13.60 -24.93
C ARG A 61 -2.80 -13.47 -23.41
N SER A 62 -2.71 -12.23 -22.91
CA SER A 62 -2.62 -11.92 -21.48
C SER A 62 -3.82 -12.41 -20.67
N ASP A 63 -5.03 -12.32 -21.22
CA ASP A 63 -6.28 -12.82 -20.63
C ASP A 63 -6.20 -14.33 -20.33
N GLN A 64 -5.82 -15.13 -21.33
CA GLN A 64 -5.69 -16.58 -21.19
C GLN A 64 -4.58 -16.97 -20.21
N ILE A 65 -3.47 -16.22 -20.20
CA ILE A 65 -2.36 -16.46 -19.27
C ILE A 65 -2.80 -16.21 -17.83
N LEU A 66 -3.49 -15.10 -17.57
CA LEU A 66 -4.01 -14.79 -16.23
C LEU A 66 -5.03 -15.82 -15.76
N GLU A 67 -5.92 -16.27 -16.65
CA GLU A 67 -6.87 -17.33 -16.35
C GLU A 67 -6.17 -18.65 -16.01
N ARG A 68 -5.15 -19.03 -16.78
CA ARG A 68 -4.34 -20.22 -16.49
C ARG A 68 -3.64 -20.14 -15.14
N TRP A 69 -3.09 -18.97 -14.78
CA TRP A 69 -2.51 -18.74 -13.45
C TRP A 69 -3.55 -18.85 -12.34
N ARG A 70 -4.76 -18.32 -12.55
CA ARG A 70 -5.88 -18.42 -11.62
C ARG A 70 -6.27 -19.87 -11.38
N GLU A 71 -6.44 -20.65 -12.44
CA GLU A 71 -6.75 -22.09 -12.37
C GLU A 71 -5.66 -22.87 -11.63
N TYR A 72 -4.41 -22.68 -12.03
CA TYR A 72 -3.26 -23.34 -11.38
C TYR A 72 -3.20 -23.04 -9.89
N TYR A 73 -3.36 -21.76 -9.51
CA TYR A 73 -3.33 -21.34 -8.11
C TYR A 73 -4.51 -21.89 -7.30
N ASN A 74 -5.71 -21.92 -7.88
CA ASN A 74 -6.89 -22.49 -7.22
C ASN A 74 -6.75 -23.99 -7.00
N HIS A 75 -6.25 -24.75 -7.99
CA HIS A 75 -5.96 -26.17 -7.83
C HIS A 75 -4.92 -26.39 -6.72
N LEU A 76 -3.80 -25.65 -6.77
CA LEU A 76 -2.76 -25.73 -5.73
C LEU A 76 -3.31 -25.47 -4.32
N ARG A 77 -4.12 -24.43 -4.16
CA ARG A 77 -4.63 -24.00 -2.86
C ARG A 77 -5.76 -24.87 -2.32
N ASN A 78 -6.63 -25.37 -3.19
CA ASN A 78 -7.82 -26.09 -2.77
C ASN A 78 -7.64 -27.60 -2.77
N GLU A 79 -6.81 -28.14 -3.66
CA GLU A 79 -6.67 -29.59 -3.85
C GLU A 79 -5.40 -30.11 -3.19
N GLU A 80 -4.25 -29.49 -3.45
CA GLU A 80 -2.95 -29.96 -2.97
C GLU A 80 -2.64 -29.49 -1.54
N PHE A 81 -2.98 -28.25 -1.22
CA PHE A 81 -2.83 -27.67 0.12
C PHE A 81 -4.19 -27.34 0.75
N CYS A 82 -5.08 -28.33 0.81
CA CYS A 82 -6.41 -28.17 1.39
C CYS A 82 -6.30 -27.60 2.82
N HIS A 83 -6.60 -26.31 2.99
CA HIS A 83 -6.46 -25.66 4.30
C HIS A 83 -7.64 -26.07 5.18
N PRO A 84 -7.40 -26.58 6.40
CA PRO A 84 -8.49 -26.79 7.34
C PRO A 84 -9.22 -25.45 7.58
N PRO A 85 -10.54 -25.49 7.84
CA PRO A 85 -11.28 -24.27 8.15
C PRO A 85 -10.57 -23.55 9.29
N ILE A 86 -10.31 -22.26 9.09
CA ILE A 86 -9.65 -21.43 10.11
C ILE A 86 -10.50 -21.52 11.37
N PRO A 87 -9.93 -22.00 12.50
CA PRO A 87 -10.72 -22.13 13.72
C PRO A 87 -11.27 -20.76 14.08
N THR A 88 -12.58 -20.68 14.29
CA THR A 88 -13.24 -19.48 14.78
C THR A 88 -12.84 -19.28 16.24
N VAL A 89 -11.69 -18.64 16.44
CA VAL A 89 -11.25 -18.19 17.75
C VAL A 89 -12.00 -16.90 18.12
N PRO A 90 -12.35 -16.70 19.40
CA PRO A 90 -12.89 -15.43 19.86
C PRO A 90 -11.95 -14.30 19.43
N SER A 91 -12.49 -13.22 18.87
CA SER A 91 -11.63 -12.13 18.42
C SER A 91 -10.78 -11.63 19.60
N VAL A 92 -9.53 -11.23 19.34
CA VAL A 92 -8.64 -10.60 20.33
C VAL A 92 -9.38 -9.51 21.12
N ARG A 93 -10.25 -8.76 20.43
CA ARG A 93 -11.11 -7.74 21.02
C ARG A 93 -12.04 -8.30 22.12
N SER A 94 -12.64 -9.46 21.89
CA SER A 94 -13.47 -10.18 22.86
C SER A 94 -12.65 -10.76 24.02
N ILE A 95 -11.44 -11.24 23.74
CA ILE A 95 -10.56 -11.83 24.75
C ILE A 95 -10.10 -10.77 25.77
N PHE A 96 -9.75 -9.58 25.29
CA PHE A 96 -9.21 -8.50 26.12
C PHE A 96 -10.26 -7.44 26.50
N GLY A 97 -11.55 -7.68 26.21
CA GLY A 97 -12.63 -6.74 26.56
C GLY A 97 -12.49 -5.34 25.93
N VAL A 98 -11.80 -5.23 24.79
CA VAL A 98 -11.53 -3.93 24.17
C VAL A 98 -12.78 -3.45 23.43
N VAL A 99 -13.43 -2.40 23.91
CA VAL A 99 -14.62 -1.86 23.24
C VAL A 99 -14.23 -1.20 21.89
N PRO A 100 -15.02 -1.36 20.80
CA PRO A 100 -14.73 -0.78 19.50
C PRO A 100 -14.52 0.74 19.54
N ILE A 101 -13.59 1.25 18.72
CA ILE A 101 -13.30 2.69 18.67
C ILE A 101 -14.52 3.55 18.31
N THR A 102 -15.43 3.01 17.50
CA THR A 102 -16.70 3.66 17.15
C THR A 102 -17.55 3.95 18.39
N GLU A 103 -17.58 3.03 19.35
CA GLU A 103 -18.33 3.20 20.59
C GLU A 103 -17.63 4.17 21.54
N LYS A 104 -16.28 4.15 21.57
CA LYS A 104 -15.49 5.17 22.29
C LYS A 104 -15.75 6.57 21.74
N MET A 105 -15.81 6.71 20.41
CA MET A 105 -16.08 7.98 19.74
C MET A 105 -17.51 8.47 20.00
N LYS A 106 -18.51 7.59 19.97
CA LYS A 106 -19.89 7.93 20.37
C LYS A 106 -19.96 8.41 21.82
N GLY A 107 -19.32 7.68 22.75
CA GLY A 107 -19.27 8.06 24.16
C GLY A 107 -18.57 9.41 24.37
N ALA A 108 -17.47 9.68 23.66
CA ALA A 108 -16.80 10.98 23.71
C ALA A 108 -17.70 12.11 23.18
N ARG A 109 -18.43 11.87 22.09
CA ARG A 109 -19.37 12.84 21.51
C ARG A 109 -20.56 13.14 22.43
N LEU A 110 -21.12 12.12 23.08
CA LEU A 110 -22.21 12.30 24.04
C LEU A 110 -21.75 13.10 25.26
N ARG A 111 -20.62 12.73 25.88
CA ARG A 111 -20.05 13.51 27.00
C ARG A 111 -19.74 14.96 26.64
N TRP A 112 -19.24 15.19 25.42
CA TRP A 112 -19.00 16.57 24.95
C TRP A 112 -20.30 17.33 24.73
N SER A 113 -21.36 16.64 24.29
CA SER A 113 -22.69 17.24 24.10
C SER A 113 -23.34 17.57 25.44
N GLU A 114 -23.30 16.67 26.41
CA GLU A 114 -23.79 16.90 27.78
C GLU A 114 -23.07 18.08 28.44
N ALA A 115 -21.72 18.09 28.41
CA ALA A 115 -20.94 19.19 28.94
C ALA A 115 -21.25 20.53 28.23
N ALA A 116 -21.50 20.50 26.92
CA ALA A 116 -21.91 21.69 26.17
C ALA A 116 -23.32 22.16 26.53
N TRP A 117 -24.23 21.26 26.89
CA TRP A 117 -25.58 21.59 27.38
C TRP A 117 -25.52 22.18 28.80
N GLU A 118 -24.80 21.54 29.73
CA GLU A 118 -24.61 22.05 31.10
C GLU A 118 -23.94 23.42 31.13
N ALA A 119 -22.94 23.65 30.26
CA ALA A 119 -22.28 24.95 30.13
C ALA A 119 -23.25 26.05 29.65
N LYS A 120 -24.19 25.73 28.75
CA LYS A 120 -25.24 26.66 28.30
C LYS A 120 -26.27 26.94 29.40
N ASP A 121 -26.65 25.92 30.17
CA ASP A 121 -27.61 26.06 31.27
C ASP A 121 -27.04 26.92 32.42
N SER A 122 -25.73 26.78 32.68
CA SER A 122 -24.98 27.62 33.62
C SER A 122 -24.96 29.11 33.20
N LEU A 123 -24.88 29.38 31.89
CA LEU A 123 -24.99 30.73 31.32
C LEU A 123 -26.43 31.29 31.35
N VAL A 124 -27.44 30.43 31.52
CA VAL A 124 -28.88 30.78 31.52
C VAL A 124 -29.48 30.72 32.93
N ARG A 125 -28.69 30.93 34.00
CA ARG A 125 -29.27 31.19 35.33
C ARG A 125 -29.36 32.70 35.62
N PRO A 126 -30.52 33.36 35.42
CA PRO A 126 -30.81 34.58 36.16
C PRO A 126 -30.97 34.27 37.65
N CYS A 127 -30.48 35.19 38.47
CA CYS A 127 -30.76 35.26 39.89
C CYS A 127 -32.27 35.38 40.13
N GLU A 128 -32.91 34.34 40.68
CA GLU A 128 -34.19 34.49 41.37
C GLU A 128 -34.04 34.01 42.81
N ALA A 129 -33.67 34.98 43.64
CA ALA A 129 -34.05 35.01 45.04
C ALA A 129 -35.58 35.08 45.14
N GLY A 130 -36.16 34.21 45.98
CA GLY A 130 -37.44 34.43 46.63
C GLY A 130 -38.68 33.95 45.88
N TYR A 131 -39.23 32.82 46.33
CA TYR A 131 -40.67 32.69 46.58
C TYR A 131 -40.89 31.61 47.66
N ASP A 132 -40.94 32.05 48.91
CA ASP A 132 -41.69 31.39 49.96
C ASP A 132 -43.18 31.46 49.63
N ARG A 133 -43.92 30.39 49.97
CA ARG A 133 -45.25 30.39 50.62
C ARG A 133 -46.38 29.58 49.93
N CYS A 134 -46.86 28.62 50.73
CA CYS A 134 -48.25 28.11 50.88
C CYS A 134 -48.83 27.08 49.89
N ALA A 135 -49.10 25.88 50.43
CA ALA A 135 -50.45 25.42 50.83
C ALA A 135 -50.30 24.09 51.62
N SER A 136 -50.33 24.06 52.96
CA SER A 136 -51.52 23.88 53.82
C SER A 136 -52.50 22.81 53.31
N MET A 137 -52.46 21.64 53.93
CA MET A 137 -53.58 20.70 53.96
C MET A 137 -54.34 20.95 55.28
N TYR A 138 -55.57 21.45 55.16
CA TYR A 138 -56.59 21.40 56.20
C TYR A 138 -57.18 19.99 56.25
N GLY A 139 -57.54 19.53 57.46
CA GLY A 139 -58.36 18.33 57.70
C GLY A 139 -57.88 17.53 58.89
#